data_AF-A0A699SGY0-F1
#
_entry.id   AF-A0A699SGY0-F1
#
_cell.length_a   1.000
_cell.length_b   1.000
_cell.length_c   1.000
_cell.angle_alpha   90.00
_cell.angle_beta   90.00
_cell.angle_gamma   90.00
#
_symmetry.space_group_name_H-M   'P 1'
#
loop_
_entity.id
_entity.type
_entity.pdbx_description
1 polymer ?
#
loop_
_entity_poly.entity_id
_entity_poly.type
_entity_poly.pdbx_seq_one_letter_code
_entity_poly.pdbx_strand_id
1 'polypeptide(L)'
;RPVLTRNQLRSDGDMCMYALTEAQKEDIEIWTIVENLDKQVEFRLDDDNVLWQDTRLVVPNDASLREALLTEAHSSPFLVHP
;
A
#
# COMPACT_ATOMS: atom_id res chain seq x y z
N ARG A 1 -20.87 8.33 16.39
CA ARG A 1 -19.97 7.73 15.39
C ARG A 1 -20.84 7.15 14.28
N PRO A 2 -20.66 7.53 13.02
CA PRO A 2 -21.32 6.84 11.91
C PRO A 2 -20.84 5.37 11.88
N VAL A 3 -21.76 4.45 11.60
CA VAL A 3 -21.45 3.02 11.45
C VAL A 3 -21.20 2.80 9.95
N LEU A 4 -19.95 2.50 9.60
CA LEU A 4 -19.58 2.15 8.22
C LEU A 4 -20.03 0.72 7.92
N THR A 5 -20.50 0.48 6.70
CA THR A 5 -20.92 -0.85 6.26
C THR A 5 -19.72 -1.69 5.80
N ARG A 6 -19.84 -3.02 5.85
CA ARG A 6 -18.81 -3.96 5.35
C ARG A 6 -18.41 -3.68 3.90
N ASN A 7 -19.35 -3.26 3.06
CA ASN A 7 -19.08 -2.97 1.64
C ASN A 7 -18.31 -1.66 1.47
N GLN A 8 -18.57 -0.64 2.30
CA GLN A 8 -17.80 0.60 2.30
C GLN A 8 -16.35 0.33 2.69
N LEU A 9 -16.13 -0.42 3.77
CA LEU A 9 -14.77 -0.73 4.24
C LEU A 9 -13.96 -1.55 3.25
N ARG A 10 -14.63 -2.45 2.51
CA ARG A 10 -14.00 -3.16 1.40
C ARG A 10 -13.64 -2.20 0.28
N SER A 11 -14.55 -1.31 -0.11
CA SER A 11 -14.32 -0.30 -1.14
C SER A 11 -13.17 0.65 -0.76
N ASP A 12 -13.12 1.12 0.48
CA ASP A 12 -12.10 2.06 0.94
C ASP A 12 -10.72 1.38 1.00
N GLY A 13 -10.67 0.13 1.47
CA GLY A 13 -9.47 -0.70 1.40
C GLY A 13 -8.99 -0.99 -0.02
N ASP A 14 -9.90 -1.31 -0.94
CA ASP A 14 -9.60 -1.54 -2.35
C ASP A 14 -9.08 -0.24 -3.01
N MET A 15 -9.65 0.93 -2.67
CA MET A 15 -9.18 2.23 -3.14
C MET A 15 -7.77 2.58 -2.63
N CYS A 16 -7.48 2.31 -1.36
CA CYS A 16 -6.14 2.52 -0.80
C CYS A 16 -5.09 1.60 -1.43
N MET A 17 -5.43 0.33 -1.69
CA MET A 17 -4.54 -0.58 -2.40
C MET A 17 -4.29 -0.10 -3.83
N TYR A 18 -5.32 0.37 -4.53
CA TYR A 18 -5.16 0.92 -5.87
C TYR A 18 -4.21 2.14 -5.87
N ALA A 19 -4.44 3.11 -4.97
CA ALA A 19 -3.59 4.30 -4.86
C ALA A 19 -2.12 3.96 -4.58
N LEU A 20 -1.88 2.96 -3.71
CA LEU A 20 -0.53 2.46 -3.43
C LEU A 20 0.13 1.85 -4.67
N THR A 21 -0.58 0.98 -5.40
CA THR A 21 -0.03 0.32 -6.59
C THR A 21 0.26 1.30 -7.72
N GLU A 22 -0.57 2.34 -7.91
CA GLU A 22 -0.33 3.33 -8.95
C GLU A 22 0.82 4.28 -8.57
N ALA A 23 0.89 4.71 -7.30
CA ALA A 23 1.98 5.55 -6.84
C ALA A 23 3.35 4.85 -6.93
N GLN A 24 3.41 3.53 -6.71
CA GLN A 24 4.65 2.78 -6.92
C GLN A 24 5.16 2.86 -8.36
N LYS A 25 4.26 2.86 -9.36
CA LYS A 25 4.65 2.89 -10.78
C LYS A 25 5.32 4.21 -11.17
N GLU A 26 5.07 5.28 -10.42
CA GLU A 26 5.65 6.60 -10.66
C GLU A 26 6.84 6.92 -9.74
N ASP A 27 7.13 6.08 -8.74
CA ASP A 27 8.18 6.32 -7.74
C ASP A 27 9.56 5.88 -8.26
N ILE A 28 10.41 6.87 -8.55
CA ILE A 28 11.78 6.68 -9.08
C ILE A 28 12.70 5.96 -8.08
N GLU A 29 12.50 6.17 -6.78
CA GLU A 29 13.29 5.50 -5.74
C GLU A 29 12.96 4.01 -5.71
N ILE A 30 11.68 3.64 -5.86
CA ILE A 30 11.25 2.25 -6.00
C ILE A 30 11.83 1.61 -7.27
N TRP A 31 11.77 2.30 -8.42
CA TRP A 31 12.39 1.78 -9.64
C TRP A 31 13.90 1.59 -9.50
N THR A 32 14.59 2.47 -8.77
CA THR A 32 16.01 2.29 -8.44
C THR A 32 16.24 1.03 -7.61
N ILE A 33 15.35 0.72 -6.66
CA ILE A 33 15.40 -0.52 -5.88
C ILE A 33 15.16 -1.74 -6.79
N VAL A 34 14.19 -1.68 -7.69
CA VAL A 34 13.88 -2.74 -8.67
C VAL A 34 15.07 -3.00 -9.61
N GLU A 35 15.75 -1.96 -10.09
CA GLU A 35 16.96 -2.10 -10.91
C GLU A 35 18.13 -2.73 -10.15
N ASN A 36 18.20 -2.51 -8.83
CA ASN A 36 19.25 -3.04 -7.96
C ASN A 36 18.83 -4.33 -7.21
N LEU A 37 17.68 -4.94 -7.55
CA LEU A 37 17.10 -6.09 -6.83
C LEU A 37 17.94 -7.37 -6.90
N ASP A 38 19.08 -7.34 -7.60
CA ASP A 38 19.97 -8.49 -7.79
C ASP A 38 20.55 -8.97 -6.43
N LYS A 39 19.93 -10.06 -5.91
CA LYS A 39 20.35 -10.97 -4.82
C LYS A 39 19.55 -10.96 -3.50
N GLN A 40 18.46 -10.20 -3.36
CA GLN A 40 17.64 -10.24 -2.14
C GLN A 40 16.38 -11.11 -2.36
N VAL A 41 16.35 -12.30 -1.75
CA VAL A 41 15.23 -13.27 -1.86
C VAL A 41 13.90 -12.71 -1.33
N GLU A 42 13.93 -11.65 -0.53
CA GLU A 42 12.76 -11.13 0.16
C GLU A 42 11.90 -10.20 -0.72
N PHE A 43 12.47 -9.61 -1.77
CA PHE A 43 11.74 -8.70 -2.66
C PHE A 43 11.31 -9.42 -3.94
N ARG A 44 10.05 -9.19 -4.35
CA ARG A 44 9.51 -9.72 -5.60
C ARG A 44 8.66 -8.67 -6.31
N LEU A 45 8.76 -8.66 -7.63
CA LEU A 45 7.82 -7.96 -8.50
C LEU A 45 6.70 -8.95 -8.85
N ASP A 46 5.45 -8.50 -8.86
CA ASP A 46 4.32 -9.28 -9.39
C ASP A 46 4.03 -8.97 -10.86
N ASP A 47 2.96 -9.57 -11.40
CA ASP A 47 2.55 -9.41 -12.80
C ASP A 47 2.08 -7.96 -13.13
N ASP A 48 1.75 -7.16 -12.12
CA ASP A 48 1.30 -5.76 -12.25
C ASP A 48 2.45 -4.75 -12.04
N ASN A 49 3.69 -5.24 -11.97
CA ASN A 49 4.90 -4.48 -11.64
C ASN A 49 4.88 -3.82 -10.25
N VAL A 50 4.17 -4.42 -9.30
CA VAL A 50 4.13 -3.96 -7.92
C VAL A 50 5.24 -4.65 -7.14
N LEU A 51 6.01 -3.88 -6.38
CA LEU A 51 7.07 -4.37 -5.52
C LEU A 51 6.52 -4.82 -4.16
N TRP A 52 6.84 -6.05 -3.81
CA TRP A 52 6.49 -6.69 -2.56
C TRP A 52 7.73 -7.12 -1.79
N GLN A 53 7.69 -7.02 -0.47
CA GLN A 53 8.61 -7.67 0.46
C GLN A 53 7.85 -8.78 1.20
N ASP A 54 8.15 -10.04 0.91
CA ASP A 54 7.35 -11.18 1.34
C ASP A 54 5.84 -10.94 1.09
N THR A 55 5.01 -10.79 2.12
CA THR A 55 3.55 -10.56 1.98
C THR A 55 3.14 -9.08 2.08
N ARG A 56 4.10 -8.15 2.09
CA ARG A 56 3.89 -6.72 2.34
C ARG A 56 4.18 -5.90 1.09
N LEU A 57 3.30 -4.94 0.81
CA LEU A 57 3.47 -4.00 -0.29
C LEU A 57 4.45 -2.89 0.13
N VAL A 58 5.40 -2.56 -0.75
CA VAL A 58 6.36 -1.47 -0.48
C VAL A 58 5.66 -0.13 -0.61
N VAL A 59 5.67 0.71 0.42
CA VAL A 59 4.97 2.00 0.36
C VAL A 59 5.90 3.07 -0.23
N PRO A 60 5.50 3.77 -1.32
CA PRO A 60 6.21 4.93 -1.85
C PRO A 60 6.49 5.98 -0.78
N ASN A 61 7.60 6.72 -0.87
CA ASN A 61 7.95 7.76 0.10
C ASN A 61 7.20 9.08 -0.17
N ASP A 62 5.89 8.98 -0.43
CA ASP A 62 5.00 10.12 -0.62
C ASP A 62 4.27 10.43 0.70
N ALA A 63 4.48 11.65 1.21
CA ALA A 63 3.91 12.08 2.48
C ALA A 63 2.37 12.14 2.44
N SER A 64 1.79 12.54 1.32
CA SER A 64 0.33 12.65 1.15
C SER A 64 -0.32 11.28 1.12
N LEU A 65 0.30 10.32 0.43
CA LEU A 65 -0.13 8.93 0.38
C LEU A 65 -0.04 8.29 1.76
N ARG A 66 1.06 8.50 2.49
CA ARG A 66 1.23 8.02 3.85
C ARG A 66 0.16 8.57 4.80
N GLU A 67 -0.13 9.87 4.75
CA GLU A 67 -1.18 10.50 5.56
C GLU A 67 -2.58 9.98 5.20
N ALA A 68 -2.86 9.77 3.91
CA ALA A 68 -4.13 9.20 3.44
C ALA A 68 -4.32 7.77 3.97
N LEU A 69 -3.29 6.93 3.90
CA LEU A 69 -3.31 5.57 4.42
C LEU A 69 -3.49 5.52 5.94
N LEU A 70 -2.81 6.40 6.67
CA LEU A 70 -2.97 6.52 8.12
C LEU A 70 -4.39 6.95 8.47
N THR A 71 -4.93 7.94 7.76
CA THR A 71 -6.30 8.42 7.97
C THR A 71 -7.33 7.32 7.73
N GLU A 72 -7.17 6.56 6.64
CA GLU A 72 -8.04 5.43 6.33
C GLU A 72 -7.93 4.32 7.39
N ALA A 73 -6.70 3.93 7.74
CA ALA A 73 -6.45 2.93 8.76
C ALA A 73 -7.09 3.35 10.10
N HIS A 74 -6.89 4.60 10.54
CA HIS A 74 -7.46 5.15 11.77
C HIS A 74 -8.99 5.26 11.76
N SER A 75 -9.59 5.42 10.58
CA SER A 75 -11.06 5.50 10.40
C SER A 75 -11.71 4.11 10.28
N SER A 76 -10.90 3.07 10.06
CA SER A 76 -11.38 1.69 9.91
C SER A 76 -11.99 1.16 11.22
N PRO A 77 -13.25 0.70 11.22
CA PRO A 77 -13.92 0.05 12.34
C PRO A 77 -13.26 -1.27 12.75
N PHE A 78 -12.35 -1.80 11.93
CA PHE A 78 -11.61 -3.04 12.18
C PHE A 78 -10.29 -2.81 12.95
N LEU A 79 -9.94 -1.57 13.28
CA LEU A 79 -8.86 -1.29 14.24
C LEU A 79 -9.30 -1.74 15.64
N VAL A 80 -8.94 -2.97 15.99
CA VAL A 80 -8.99 -3.45 17.37
C VAL A 80 -7.73 -2.91 18.06
N HIS A 81 -7.90 -1.89 18.88
CA HIS A 81 -6.85 -1.49 19.82
C HIS A 81 -6.87 -2.50 20.99
N PRO A 82 -5.76 -3.17 21.35
CA PRO A 82 -5.70 -3.99 22.56
C PRO A 82 -5.88 -3.15 23.83
#